data_AF-A0A836TG11-F1
#
_entry.id   AF-A0A836TG11-F1
#
_cell.length_a   1.000
_cell.length_b   1.000
_cell.length_c   1.000
_cell.angle_alpha   90.00
_cell.angle_beta   90.00
_cell.angle_gamma   90.00
#
_symmetry.space_group_name_H-M   'P 1'
#
loop_
_entity.id
_entity.type
_entity.pdbx_description
1 polymer ?
#
loop_
_entity_poly.entity_id
_entity_poly.type
_entity_poly.pdbx_seq_one_letter_code
_entity_poly.pdbx_strand_id
1 'polypeptide(L)'
;MATKEKAKRNVQRKRKPKLMAVINEACTGCAGSPICITECPVDNCMFEVENEHAPAFNLVYVDPLLCIGCKKCISKGPMDTFLEGCPWDAIDMIPIEAYELEYGSLPY
;
A
#
# COMPACT_ATOMS: atom_id res chain seq x y z
N MET A 1 -25.24 7.58 -6.45
CA MET A 1 -24.33 8.73 -6.24
C MET A 1 -22.98 8.38 -6.87
N ALA A 2 -22.69 8.90 -8.07
CA ALA A 2 -21.43 8.63 -8.75
C ALA A 2 -20.31 9.47 -8.12
N THR A 3 -19.52 8.87 -7.24
CA THR A 3 -18.28 9.47 -6.75
C THR A 3 -17.30 9.58 -7.90
N LYS A 4 -17.03 10.81 -8.36
CA LYS A 4 -15.95 11.13 -9.33
C LYS A 4 -14.70 10.31 -9.02
N GLU A 5 -14.28 9.46 -9.95
CA GLU A 5 -12.95 8.85 -9.95
C GLU A 5 -11.92 9.99 -9.88
N LYS A 6 -11.30 10.17 -8.72
CA LYS A 6 -10.18 11.10 -8.57
C LYS A 6 -9.02 10.53 -9.38
N ALA A 7 -8.53 11.30 -10.35
CA ALA A 7 -7.30 10.99 -11.05
C ALA A 7 -6.20 10.59 -10.05
N LYS A 8 -5.51 9.48 -10.34
CA LYS A 8 -4.41 8.99 -9.53
C LYS A 8 -3.33 10.07 -9.47
N ARG A 9 -2.80 10.33 -8.28
CA ARG A 9 -1.81 11.38 -8.04
C ARG A 9 -0.44 10.73 -7.95
N ASN A 10 0.54 11.28 -8.64
CA ASN A 10 1.95 10.85 -8.60
C ASN A 10 2.85 11.97 -8.01
N VAL A 11 2.36 12.66 -6.98
CA VAL A 11 3.08 13.80 -6.40
C VAL A 11 3.40 13.49 -4.95
N GLN A 12 4.66 13.74 -4.57
CA GLN A 12 5.11 13.65 -3.19
C GLN A 12 4.16 14.42 -2.27
N ARG A 13 3.76 13.76 -1.18
CA ARG A 13 2.80 14.31 -0.24
C ARG A 13 3.37 15.55 0.45
N LYS A 14 2.65 16.67 0.37
CA LYS A 14 3.03 17.94 1.04
C LYS A 14 2.85 17.92 2.57
N ARG A 15 2.16 16.91 3.11
CA ARG A 15 1.83 16.80 4.54
C ARG A 15 2.13 15.40 5.03
N LYS A 16 2.66 15.33 6.25
CA LYS A 16 2.89 14.09 6.98
C LYS A 16 1.54 13.40 7.29
N PRO A 17 1.26 12.20 6.74
CA PRO A 17 0.06 11.46 7.06
C PRO A 17 0.19 10.86 8.46
N LYS A 18 -0.94 10.58 9.12
CA LYS A 18 -0.93 9.96 10.45
C LYS A 18 -0.57 8.47 10.41
N LEU A 19 -0.96 7.80 9.34
CA LEU A 19 -0.81 6.35 9.15
C LEU A 19 -0.15 6.07 7.81
N MET A 20 0.55 4.96 7.74
CA MET A 20 1.22 4.45 6.56
C MET A 20 1.01 2.95 6.46
N ALA A 21 0.82 2.46 5.23
CA ALA A 21 0.79 1.03 4.98
C ALA A 21 2.22 0.51 4.87
N VAL A 22 2.52 -0.58 5.56
CA VAL A 22 3.74 -1.37 5.45
C VAL A 22 3.34 -2.79 5.08
N ILE A 23 4.12 -3.43 4.22
CA ILE A 23 3.85 -4.79 3.78
C ILE A 23 4.84 -5.73 4.45
N ASN A 24 4.32 -6.83 4.98
CA ASN A 24 5.10 -7.87 5.62
C ASN A 24 5.43 -9.02 4.65
N GLU A 25 6.24 -9.97 5.12
CA GLU A 25 6.71 -11.12 4.33
C GLU A 25 5.60 -12.12 3.97
N ALA A 26 4.42 -12.04 4.60
CA ALA A 26 3.27 -12.87 4.24
C ALA A 26 2.59 -12.44 2.93
N CYS A 27 3.03 -11.32 2.31
CA CYS A 27 2.53 -10.91 1.02
C CYS A 27 3.00 -11.87 -0.09
N THR A 28 2.05 -12.40 -0.85
CA THR A 28 2.30 -13.27 -2.00
C THR A 28 2.00 -12.58 -3.34
N GLY A 29 1.90 -11.25 -3.33
CA GLY A 29 1.61 -10.45 -4.51
C GLY A 29 0.27 -10.77 -5.17
N CYS A 30 -0.66 -11.37 -4.42
CA CYS A 30 -1.93 -11.91 -4.94
C CYS A 30 -1.74 -12.73 -6.23
N ALA A 31 -0.68 -13.56 -6.29
CA ALA A 31 -0.31 -14.37 -7.45
C ALA A 31 -0.05 -13.55 -8.75
N GLY A 32 0.60 -12.40 -8.62
CA GLY A 32 0.96 -11.53 -9.76
C GLY A 32 -0.16 -10.61 -10.24
N SER A 33 -1.24 -10.47 -9.45
CA SER A 33 -2.30 -9.49 -9.69
C SER A 33 -2.58 -8.70 -8.40
N PRO A 34 -1.68 -7.78 -8.02
CA PRO A 34 -1.80 -7.06 -6.76
C PRO A 34 -2.92 -6.01 -6.83
N ILE A 35 -4.07 -6.37 -6.27
CA ILE A 35 -5.26 -5.51 -6.17
C ILE A 35 -4.96 -4.21 -5.39
N CYS A 36 -4.06 -4.28 -4.42
CA CYS A 36 -3.62 -3.12 -3.65
C CYS A 36 -2.95 -2.04 -4.53
N ILE A 37 -2.26 -2.41 -5.61
CA ILE A 37 -1.66 -1.48 -6.58
C ILE A 37 -2.75 -0.88 -7.47
N THR A 38 -3.68 -1.70 -7.95
CA THR A 38 -4.73 -1.26 -8.89
C THR A 38 -5.71 -0.28 -8.23
N GLU A 39 -6.12 -0.58 -6.99
CA GLU A 39 -7.08 0.21 -6.21
C GLU A 39 -6.44 1.40 -5.47
N CYS A 40 -5.11 1.52 -5.46
CA CYS A 40 -4.46 2.64 -4.82
C CYS A 40 -4.80 3.95 -5.56
N PRO A 41 -5.27 5.00 -4.83
CA PRO A 41 -5.57 6.30 -5.42
C PRO A 41 -4.31 7.13 -5.74
N VAL A 42 -3.13 6.60 -5.43
CA VAL A 42 -1.82 7.22 -5.65
C VAL A 42 -1.06 6.33 -6.63
N ASP A 43 -0.64 6.91 -7.76
CA ASP A 43 0.18 6.19 -8.73
C ASP A 43 1.56 5.92 -8.13
N ASN A 44 2.13 4.76 -8.46
CA ASN A 44 3.45 4.32 -8.01
C ASN A 44 3.63 4.24 -6.47
N CYS A 45 2.55 4.35 -5.70
CA CYS A 45 2.61 4.20 -4.25
C CYS A 45 2.98 2.77 -3.83
N MET A 46 2.70 1.78 -4.67
CA MET A 46 2.99 0.38 -4.42
C MET A 46 3.54 -0.26 -5.70
N PHE A 47 4.52 -1.14 -5.57
CA PHE A 47 5.14 -1.84 -6.69
C PHE A 47 5.54 -3.26 -6.31
N GLU A 48 5.61 -4.15 -7.29
CA GLU A 48 6.05 -5.53 -7.06
C GLU A 48 7.56 -5.62 -6.99
N VAL A 49 8.06 -6.41 -6.04
CA VAL A 49 9.48 -6.70 -5.82
C VAL A 49 9.61 -8.22 -5.66
N GLU A 50 10.69 -8.79 -6.20
CA GLU A 50 10.96 -10.22 -6.05
C GLU A 50 11.21 -10.56 -4.57
N ASN A 51 10.60 -11.65 -4.09
CA ASN A 51 10.83 -12.14 -2.74
C ASN A 51 12.04 -13.07 -2.70
N GLU A 52 13.08 -12.69 -1.96
CA GLU A 52 14.28 -13.51 -1.77
C GLU A 52 14.00 -14.83 -1.05
N HIS A 53 13.00 -14.87 -0.17
CA HIS A 53 12.62 -16.05 0.61
C HIS A 53 11.64 -16.98 -0.12
N ALA A 54 10.92 -16.46 -1.12
CA ALA A 54 9.92 -17.20 -1.88
C ALA A 54 9.95 -16.79 -3.35
N PRO A 55 10.91 -17.29 -4.16
CA PRO A 55 11.09 -16.85 -5.56
C PRO A 55 9.91 -17.17 -6.48
N ALA A 56 8.96 -17.98 -6.03
CA ALA A 56 7.71 -18.25 -6.74
C ALA A 56 6.66 -17.12 -6.62
N PHE A 57 6.82 -16.21 -5.65
CA PHE A 57 5.87 -15.14 -5.37
C PHE A 57 6.57 -13.79 -5.27
N ASN A 58 5.95 -12.75 -5.85
CA ASN A 58 6.40 -11.38 -5.66
C ASN A 58 5.86 -10.84 -4.33
N LEU A 59 6.65 -10.01 -3.66
CA LEU A 59 6.19 -9.13 -2.59
C LEU A 59 5.72 -7.82 -3.21
N VAL A 60 4.80 -7.14 -2.52
CA VAL A 60 4.49 -5.75 -2.86
C VAL A 60 5.22 -4.86 -1.86
N TYR A 61 5.86 -3.82 -2.34
CA TYR A 61 6.50 -2.80 -1.53
C TYR A 61 5.69 -1.51 -1.58
N VAL A 62 5.63 -0.78 -0.47
CA VAL A 62 4.95 0.52 -0.38
C VAL A 62 5.98 1.62 -0.34
N ASP A 63 5.91 2.56 -1.27
CA ASP A 63 6.72 3.77 -1.22
C ASP A 63 6.26 4.65 -0.04
N PRO A 64 7.14 4.86 0.97
CA PRO A 64 6.77 5.60 2.15
C PRO A 64 6.54 7.09 1.87
N LEU A 65 7.07 7.66 0.78
CA LEU A 65 6.92 9.08 0.40
C LEU A 65 5.59 9.37 -0.31
N LEU A 66 5.07 8.37 -1.03
CA LEU A 66 3.83 8.48 -1.79
C LEU A 66 2.62 8.03 -0.99
N CYS A 67 2.79 7.11 -0.04
CA CYS A 67 1.69 6.61 0.77
C CYS A 67 1.03 7.73 1.59
N ILE A 68 -0.29 7.90 1.40
CA ILE A 68 -1.10 8.90 2.09
C ILE A 68 -1.92 8.34 3.26
N GLY A 69 -1.78 7.05 3.57
CA GLY A 69 -2.53 6.40 4.65
C GLY A 69 -4.04 6.31 4.39
N CYS A 70 -4.47 6.19 3.13
CA CYS A 70 -5.89 6.20 2.77
C CYS A 70 -6.68 4.95 3.16
N LYS A 71 -6.02 3.88 3.62
CA LYS A 71 -6.59 2.58 3.99
C LYS A 71 -7.37 1.84 2.89
N LYS A 72 -7.38 2.33 1.64
CA LYS A 72 -8.09 1.66 0.55
C LYS A 72 -7.52 0.29 0.21
N CYS A 73 -6.20 0.12 0.34
CA CYS A 73 -5.51 -1.15 0.13
C CYS A 73 -5.96 -2.28 1.06
N ILE A 74 -6.60 -1.96 2.19
CA ILE A 74 -7.16 -2.93 3.14
C ILE A 74 -8.69 -2.92 3.18
N SER A 75 -9.35 -2.03 2.45
CA SER A 75 -10.81 -1.87 2.54
C SER A 75 -11.54 -2.12 1.21
N LYS A 76 -10.82 -2.16 0.09
CA LYS A 76 -11.38 -2.37 -1.25
C LYS A 76 -10.83 -3.64 -1.87
N GLY A 77 -11.73 -4.57 -2.16
CA GLY A 77 -11.49 -5.78 -2.92
C GLY A 77 -11.85 -5.63 -4.40
N PRO A 78 -11.64 -6.71 -5.18
CA PRO A 78 -12.03 -6.74 -6.58
C PRO A 78 -13.56 -6.64 -6.69
N MET A 79 -14.06 -5.99 -7.75
CA MET A 79 -15.49 -5.70 -7.98
C MET A 79 -16.16 -4.79 -6.92
N ASP A 80 -15.42 -3.82 -6.35
CA ASP A 80 -15.91 -2.89 -5.32
C ASP A 80 -16.50 -3.61 -4.08
N THR A 81 -16.09 -4.86 -3.86
CA THR A 81 -16.43 -5.59 -2.65
C THR A 81 -15.66 -5.00 -1.47
N PHE A 82 -16.35 -4.79 -0.36
CA PHE A 82 -15.69 -4.39 0.87
C PHE A 82 -14.96 -5.61 1.43
N LEU A 83 -13.63 -5.57 1.39
CA LEU A 83 -12.78 -6.57 2.04
C LEU A 83 -12.35 -6.00 3.39
N GLU A 84 -12.47 -6.79 4.45
CA GLU A 84 -11.85 -6.48 5.76
C GLU A 84 -10.40 -6.94 5.75
N GLY A 85 -9.56 -6.28 4.94
CA GLY A 85 -8.12 -6.51 4.92
C GLY A 85 -7.57 -7.12 3.64
N CYS A 86 -6.26 -7.35 3.64
CA CYS A 86 -5.60 -8.18 2.65
C CYS A 86 -5.98 -9.65 2.90
N PRO A 87 -6.21 -10.50 1.88
CA PRO A 87 -6.49 -11.93 2.09
C PRO A 87 -5.45 -12.68 2.93
N TRP A 88 -4.21 -12.18 2.90
CA TRP A 88 -3.07 -12.71 3.65
C TRP A 88 -2.77 -11.93 4.93
N ASP A 89 -3.59 -10.94 5.24
CA ASP A 89 -3.36 -9.94 6.29
C ASP A 89 -1.92 -9.36 6.25
N ALA A 90 -1.43 -9.15 5.03
CA ALA A 90 -0.03 -8.81 4.81
C ALA A 90 0.25 -7.29 4.82
N ILE A 91 -0.75 -6.47 5.13
CA ILE A 91 -0.69 -5.01 5.06
C ILE A 91 -0.97 -4.41 6.43
N ASP A 92 0.08 -3.95 7.10
CA ASP A 92 0.02 -3.34 8.41
C ASP A 92 -0.10 -1.81 8.29
N MET A 93 -1.13 -1.24 8.91
CA MET A 93 -1.31 0.21 8.96
C MET A 93 -0.68 0.78 10.23
N ILE A 94 0.58 1.17 10.14
CA ILE A 94 1.34 1.73 11.28
C ILE A 94 1.33 3.27 11.27
N PRO A 95 1.48 3.93 12.44
CA PRO A 95 1.72 5.35 12.48
C PRO A 95 3.07 5.68 11.87
N ILE A 96 3.15 6.78 11.12
CA ILE A 96 4.39 7.17 10.46
C ILE A 96 5.52 7.48 11.45
N GLU A 97 5.17 7.87 12.67
CA GLU A 97 6.12 8.10 13.76
C GLU A 97 6.81 6.79 14.16
N ALA A 98 6.09 5.67 14.20
CA ALA A 98 6.69 4.36 14.45
C ALA A 98 7.60 3.94 13.29
N TYR A 99 7.18 4.20 12.05
CA TYR A 99 8.02 3.91 10.89
C TYR A 99 9.33 4.71 10.90
N GLU A 100 9.26 6.01 11.20
CA GLU A 100 10.46 6.86 11.26
C GLU A 100 11.40 6.48 12.41
N LEU A 101 10.86 5.94 13.50
CA LEU A 101 11.66 5.42 14.62
C LEU A 101 12.45 4.15 14.23
N GLU A 102 11.86 3.27 13.43
CA GLU A 102 12.50 2.02 13.00
C GLU A 102 13.41 2.19 11.78
N TYR A 103 12.98 2.95 10.77
CA TYR A 103 13.65 3.04 9.45
C TYR A 103 14.32 4.40 9.19
N GLY A 104 14.14 5.38 10.07
CA GLY A 104 14.72 6.72 9.94
C GLY A 104 13.78 7.77 9.32
N SER A 105 14.20 9.04 9.37
CA SER A 105 13.38 10.17 8.94
C SER A 105 13.23 10.23 7.42
N LEU A 106 11.99 10.31 6.94
CA LEU A 106 11.69 10.47 5.52
C LEU A 106 11.87 11.93 5.06
N PRO A 107 12.42 12.19 3.87
CA PRO A 107 12.44 13.54 3.28
C PRO A 107 11.04 13.93 2.80
N TYR A 108 10.39 14.88 3.49
CA TYR A 108 9.06 15.40 3.12
C TYR A 108 9.11 16.56 2.15
#